data_AF-L1PK55-F1
#
_entry.id   AF-L1PK55-F1
#
_cell.length_a   1.000
_cell.length_b   1.000
_cell.length_c   1.000
_cell.angle_alpha   90.00
_cell.angle_beta   90.00
_cell.angle_gamma   90.00
#
_symmetry.space_group_name_H-M   'P 1'
#
loop_
_entity.id
_entity.type
_entity.pdbx_description
1 polymer ?
#
loop_
_entity_poly.entity_id
_entity_poly.type
_entity_poly.pdbx_seq_one_letter_code
_entity_poly.pdbx_strand_id
1 'polypeptide(L)'
;MKHLLILFFLLTTNAFAQGPFGDYAVVKDKDGYVNIRAKESVKSKIVGTLPNNTLVYEFLDEEFNPSNWVHIDSGYVHKSRLKMISEFPSIGKGKEQGNSITIAGKGISVTLTQQKFDKTKHKITKKKHKEYSEYIIDGKRAQGLDGDLFLPEDHYKSIIVTINGKNVSIPKSAYDDLYEVAMYTDNNAVYYDKEEDTIYIIAHNGSGAFSYQVCWQIVKGEYKTRIIGEPL
;
A
#
# COMPACT_ATOMS: atom_id res chain seq x y z
N MET A 1 -26.38 44.67 31.47
CA MET A 1 -25.57 43.73 32.28
C MET A 1 -26.43 42.53 32.66
N LYS A 2 -25.82 41.34 32.75
CA LYS A 2 -26.40 39.97 32.61
C LYS A 2 -26.21 39.43 31.18
N HIS A 3 -24.98 39.06 30.83
CA HIS A 3 -24.38 37.72 30.97
C HIS A 3 -25.02 36.72 29.99
N LEU A 4 -24.30 36.34 28.92
CA LEU A 4 -23.47 35.13 28.83
C LEU A 4 -24.38 33.89 28.70
N LEU A 5 -24.35 33.03 27.70
CA LEU A 5 -23.29 32.57 26.82
C LEU A 5 -24.03 31.85 25.66
N ILE A 6 -23.99 32.35 24.43
CA ILE A 6 -24.47 31.56 23.28
C ILE A 6 -23.34 30.58 22.96
N LEU A 7 -23.48 29.35 23.46
CA LEU A 7 -22.59 28.23 23.14
C LEU A 7 -22.86 27.77 21.70
N PHE A 8 -22.34 28.49 20.72
CA PHE A 8 -22.26 28.03 19.33
C PHE A 8 -20.90 27.34 19.14
N PHE A 9 -20.81 26.08 19.55
CA PHE A 9 -19.72 25.19 19.17
C PHE A 9 -20.29 23.82 18.79
N LEU A 10 -21.13 23.82 17.75
CA LEU A 10 -21.31 22.66 16.88
C LEU A 10 -20.89 23.11 15.49
N LEU A 11 -19.62 23.47 15.36
CA LEU A 11 -18.92 23.26 14.10
C LEU A 11 -18.81 21.74 13.96
N THR A 12 -19.85 21.13 13.39
CA THR A 12 -19.74 19.82 12.77
C THR A 12 -18.67 19.96 11.70
N THR A 13 -17.43 19.70 12.05
CA THR A 13 -16.43 19.38 11.06
C THR A 13 -16.98 18.15 10.37
N ASN A 14 -17.52 18.32 9.17
CA ASN A 14 -17.49 17.28 8.16
C ASN A 14 -16.00 17.03 7.85
N ALA A 15 -15.26 16.52 8.83
CA ALA A 15 -14.09 15.74 8.55
C ALA A 15 -14.68 14.56 7.78
N PHE A 16 -14.51 14.58 6.46
CA PHE A 16 -14.56 13.35 5.70
C PHE A 16 -13.46 12.49 6.31
N ALA A 17 -13.83 11.72 7.33
CA ALA A 17 -12.96 10.72 7.90
C ALA A 17 -12.75 9.73 6.75
N GLN A 18 -11.53 9.72 6.23
CA GLN A 18 -11.11 8.74 5.26
C GLN A 18 -11.38 7.36 5.86
N GLY A 19 -11.93 6.43 5.06
CA GLY A 19 -12.24 5.09 5.56
C GLY A 19 -10.99 4.37 6.07
N PRO A 20 -11.18 3.23 6.75
CA PRO A 20 -10.07 2.40 7.17
C PRO A 20 -9.25 1.93 5.97
N PHE A 21 -7.98 1.65 6.21
CA PHE A 21 -7.17 0.88 5.28
C PHE A 21 -7.43 -0.62 5.45
N GLY A 22 -7.34 -1.34 4.36
CA GLY A 22 -7.32 -2.80 4.36
C GLY A 22 -5.96 -3.34 4.75
N ASP A 23 -5.85 -4.66 4.72
CA ASP A 23 -4.67 -5.41 5.10
C ASP A 23 -3.98 -5.98 3.87
N TYR A 24 -2.65 -5.90 3.85
CA TYR A 24 -1.86 -6.72 2.94
C TYR A 24 -1.74 -8.14 3.47
N ALA A 25 -1.97 -9.12 2.60
CA ALA A 25 -1.79 -10.52 2.92
C ALA A 25 -1.22 -11.30 1.75
N VAL A 26 -0.79 -12.53 2.00
CA VAL A 26 -0.36 -13.48 0.98
C VAL A 26 -1.10 -14.80 1.10
N VAL A 27 -1.31 -15.44 -0.05
CA VAL A 27 -1.86 -16.80 -0.11
C VAL A 27 -0.89 -17.79 0.52
N LYS A 28 -1.39 -18.55 1.48
CA LYS A 28 -0.72 -19.65 2.16
C LYS A 28 -1.68 -20.84 2.25
N ASP A 29 -1.57 -21.77 1.29
CA ASP A 29 -2.28 -23.04 1.27
C ASP A 29 -1.29 -24.21 1.20
N LYS A 30 -1.61 -25.31 1.87
CA LYS A 30 -0.82 -26.56 1.84
C LYS A 30 -0.74 -27.17 0.43
N ASP A 31 -1.71 -26.89 -0.43
CA ASP A 31 -1.78 -27.43 -1.78
C ASP A 31 -1.00 -26.57 -2.80
N GLY A 32 -0.33 -25.50 -2.35
CA GLY A 32 0.44 -24.59 -3.19
C GLY A 32 -0.40 -23.51 -3.90
N TYR A 33 -1.71 -23.58 -3.78
CA TYR A 33 -2.67 -22.62 -4.31
C TYR A 33 -4.00 -22.70 -3.54
N VAL A 34 -4.81 -21.64 -3.63
CA VAL A 34 -6.20 -21.62 -3.14
C VAL A 34 -7.19 -21.51 -4.29
N ASN A 35 -8.35 -22.16 -4.14
CA ASN A 35 -9.45 -22.02 -5.09
C ASN A 35 -10.23 -20.72 -4.85
N ILE A 36 -10.45 -19.95 -5.91
CA ILE A 36 -11.42 -18.84 -5.95
C ILE A 36 -12.80 -19.43 -6.23
N ARG A 37 -13.79 -19.06 -5.43
CA ARG A 37 -15.12 -19.67 -5.46
C ARG A 37 -16.19 -18.67 -5.86
N ALA A 38 -17.18 -19.09 -6.64
CA ALA A 38 -18.25 -18.20 -7.13
C ALA A 38 -19.10 -17.57 -6.01
N LYS A 39 -19.15 -18.20 -4.84
CA LYS A 39 -19.88 -17.73 -3.66
C LYS A 39 -19.05 -18.00 -2.41
N GLU A 40 -19.44 -17.38 -1.30
CA GLU A 40 -18.87 -17.56 0.04
C GLU A 40 -19.17 -18.95 0.64
N SER A 41 -18.78 -20.01 -0.06
CA SER A 41 -19.04 -21.39 0.35
C SER A 41 -18.04 -22.37 -0.25
N VAL A 42 -17.52 -23.28 0.57
CA VAL A 42 -16.66 -24.38 0.12
C VAL A 42 -17.35 -25.35 -0.84
N LYS A 43 -18.68 -25.31 -0.94
CA LYS A 43 -19.47 -26.14 -1.87
C LYS A 43 -19.73 -25.45 -3.20
N SER A 44 -19.47 -24.15 -3.33
CA SER A 44 -19.74 -23.44 -4.58
C SER A 44 -18.69 -23.75 -5.64
N LYS A 45 -19.09 -23.56 -6.91
CA LYS A 45 -18.24 -23.72 -8.09
C LYS A 45 -16.92 -22.97 -7.94
N ILE A 46 -15.83 -23.63 -8.33
CA ILE A 46 -14.51 -23.01 -8.46
C ILE A 46 -14.50 -22.20 -9.76
N VAL A 47 -14.11 -20.93 -9.68
CA VAL A 47 -14.05 -19.99 -10.82
C VAL A 47 -12.63 -19.59 -11.18
N GLY A 48 -11.65 -19.94 -10.34
CA GLY A 48 -10.23 -19.69 -10.57
C GLY A 48 -9.37 -20.23 -9.43
N THR A 49 -8.08 -19.92 -9.49
CA THR A 49 -7.10 -20.29 -8.45
C THR A 49 -6.10 -19.16 -8.26
N LEU A 50 -5.65 -18.95 -7.02
CA LEU A 50 -4.52 -18.09 -6.70
C LEU A 50 -3.35 -18.94 -6.18
N PRO A 51 -2.16 -18.86 -6.78
CA PRO A 51 -0.99 -19.58 -6.26
C PRO A 51 -0.54 -19.02 -4.91
N ASN A 52 0.17 -19.83 -4.13
CA ASN A 52 0.84 -19.37 -2.93
C ASN A 52 1.77 -18.18 -3.21
N ASN A 53 1.95 -17.35 -2.19
CA ASN A 53 2.73 -16.12 -2.25
C ASN A 53 2.16 -15.05 -3.20
N THR A 54 0.95 -15.22 -3.74
CA THR A 54 0.21 -14.11 -4.35
C THR A 54 -0.07 -13.06 -3.28
N LEU A 55 0.46 -11.85 -3.47
CA LEU A 55 0.16 -10.68 -2.64
C LEU A 55 -1.26 -10.18 -2.95
N VAL A 56 -2.02 -9.84 -1.91
CA VAL A 56 -3.38 -9.29 -2.00
C VAL A 56 -3.54 -8.13 -1.01
N TYR A 57 -4.53 -7.27 -1.25
CA TYR A 57 -4.93 -6.18 -0.35
C TYR A 57 -6.44 -6.24 -0.16
N GLU A 58 -6.90 -6.53 1.05
CA GLU A 58 -8.31 -6.76 1.36
C GLU A 58 -8.63 -6.38 2.81
N PHE A 59 -9.89 -6.14 3.13
CA PHE A 59 -10.33 -5.93 4.51
C PHE A 59 -10.47 -7.28 5.22
N LEU A 60 -9.47 -7.62 6.05
CA LEU A 60 -9.43 -8.90 6.76
C LEU A 60 -9.97 -8.79 8.19
N ASP A 61 -9.93 -7.59 8.77
CA ASP A 61 -10.55 -7.28 10.05
C ASP A 61 -12.06 -7.63 10.06
N GLU A 62 -12.53 -8.23 11.15
CA GLU A 62 -13.94 -8.62 11.33
C GLU A 62 -14.87 -7.40 11.44
N GLU A 63 -14.37 -6.26 11.91
CA GLU A 63 -15.13 -5.00 12.00
C GLU A 63 -15.60 -4.53 10.62
N PHE A 64 -14.71 -4.59 9.62
CA PHE A 64 -14.98 -4.10 8.27
C PHE A 64 -15.45 -5.20 7.32
N ASN A 65 -15.07 -6.45 7.58
CA ASN A 65 -15.55 -7.62 6.85
C ASN A 65 -15.87 -8.77 7.82
N PRO A 66 -17.12 -8.91 8.28
CA PRO A 66 -17.52 -9.98 9.20
C PRO A 66 -17.59 -11.36 8.54
N SER A 67 -17.51 -11.45 7.21
CA SER A 67 -17.45 -12.75 6.52
C SER A 67 -16.07 -13.39 6.69
N ASN A 68 -16.03 -14.72 6.75
CA ASN A 68 -14.78 -15.48 6.62
C ASN A 68 -14.28 -15.57 5.17
N TRP A 69 -14.94 -14.88 4.24
CA TRP A 69 -14.60 -14.84 2.83
C TRP A 69 -14.28 -13.41 2.41
N VAL A 70 -13.33 -13.30 1.48
CA VAL A 70 -12.94 -12.04 0.85
C VAL A 70 -13.11 -12.17 -0.65
N HIS A 71 -13.57 -11.10 -1.29
CA HIS A 71 -13.80 -11.10 -2.72
C HIS A 71 -12.51 -10.73 -3.46
N ILE A 72 -11.87 -11.72 -4.08
CA ILE A 72 -10.62 -11.54 -4.84
C ILE A 72 -10.87 -11.94 -6.30
N ASP A 73 -10.45 -11.07 -7.21
CA ASP A 73 -10.65 -11.17 -8.66
C ASP A 73 -12.12 -11.38 -9.05
N SER A 74 -12.49 -12.63 -9.32
CA SER A 74 -13.78 -13.03 -9.90
C SER A 74 -14.68 -13.79 -8.92
N GLY A 75 -14.27 -13.90 -7.66
CA GLY A 75 -15.04 -14.61 -6.65
C GLY A 75 -14.42 -14.49 -5.26
N TYR A 76 -14.55 -15.54 -4.47
CA TYR A 76 -14.28 -15.50 -3.04
C TYR A 76 -13.20 -16.49 -2.61
N VAL A 77 -12.32 -16.04 -1.74
CA VAL A 77 -11.29 -16.83 -1.06
C VAL A 77 -11.56 -16.81 0.43
N HIS A 78 -11.39 -17.95 1.10
CA HIS A 78 -11.57 -18.03 2.54
C HIS A 78 -10.36 -17.45 3.27
N LYS A 79 -10.58 -16.60 4.29
CA LYS A 79 -9.53 -15.88 5.03
C LYS A 79 -8.46 -16.78 5.62
N SER A 80 -8.80 -18.01 6.03
CA SER A 80 -7.83 -19.00 6.53
C SER A 80 -6.77 -19.48 5.51
N ARG A 81 -6.84 -19.00 4.27
CA ARG A 81 -5.84 -19.21 3.21
C ARG A 81 -4.95 -18.01 2.97
N LEU A 82 -5.16 -16.95 3.75
CA LEU A 82 -4.40 -15.72 3.71
C LEU A 82 -3.64 -15.59 5.01
N LYS A 83 -2.41 -15.10 4.91
CA LYS A 83 -1.59 -14.70 6.05
C LYS A 83 -1.27 -13.22 5.91
N MET A 84 -1.58 -12.43 6.92
CA MET A 84 -1.32 -10.99 6.90
C MET A 84 0.19 -10.74 6.88
N ILE A 85 0.61 -9.71 6.15
CA ILE A 85 2.03 -9.38 6.05
C ILE A 85 2.59 -8.95 7.42
N SER A 86 1.78 -8.28 8.23
CA SER A 86 2.11 -7.85 9.59
C SER A 86 2.37 -9.01 10.56
N GLU A 87 1.91 -10.23 10.24
CA GLU A 87 2.18 -11.44 11.04
C GLU A 87 3.58 -12.01 10.79
N PHE A 88 4.28 -11.58 9.74
CA PHE A 88 5.67 -11.97 9.55
C PHE A 88 6.59 -11.17 10.48
N PRO A 89 7.76 -11.71 10.85
CA PRO A 89 8.72 -10.96 11.64
C PRO A 89 9.24 -9.72 10.90
N SER A 90 9.00 -8.53 11.45
CA SER A 90 9.68 -7.31 11.01
C SER A 90 11.20 -7.48 11.03
N ILE A 91 11.92 -6.85 10.11
CA ILE A 91 13.39 -6.89 10.09
C ILE A 91 14.03 -5.86 11.03
N GLY A 92 13.28 -4.84 11.45
CA GLY A 92 13.78 -3.77 12.30
C GLY A 92 12.87 -2.53 12.30
N LYS A 93 13.29 -1.51 13.05
CA LYS A 93 12.65 -0.19 13.05
C LYS A 93 13.32 0.73 12.03
N GLY A 94 12.52 1.64 11.46
CA GLY A 94 13.03 2.69 10.59
C GLY A 94 13.98 3.63 11.31
N LYS A 95 14.93 4.18 10.55
CA LYS A 95 15.81 5.27 10.96
C LYS A 95 15.71 6.39 9.93
N GLU A 96 15.21 7.53 10.36
CA GLU A 96 15.12 8.73 9.54
C GLU A 96 16.50 9.37 9.36
N GLN A 97 16.79 9.82 8.14
CA GLN A 97 17.99 10.55 7.79
C GLN A 97 17.66 11.57 6.68
N GLY A 98 17.29 12.78 7.09
CA GLY A 98 16.95 13.86 6.17
C GLY A 98 15.75 13.50 5.30
N ASN A 99 15.98 13.31 4.00
CA ASN A 99 14.97 12.93 3.01
C ASN A 99 14.91 11.42 2.76
N SER A 100 15.34 10.61 3.72
CA SER A 100 15.38 9.16 3.57
C SER A 100 15.02 8.44 4.87
N ILE A 101 14.55 7.20 4.72
CA ILE A 101 14.34 6.26 5.81
C ILE A 101 15.03 4.95 5.47
N THR A 102 15.74 4.38 6.44
CA THR A 102 16.39 3.07 6.31
C THR A 102 15.86 2.10 7.37
N ILE A 103 15.44 0.92 6.93
CA ILE A 103 15.02 -0.21 7.77
C ILE A 103 15.96 -1.37 7.46
N ALA A 104 16.71 -1.82 8.47
CA ALA A 104 17.74 -2.84 8.28
C ALA A 104 17.79 -3.85 9.43
N GLY A 105 18.04 -5.09 9.08
CA GLY A 105 18.22 -6.21 9.99
C GLY A 105 18.15 -7.55 9.27
N LYS A 106 18.60 -8.62 9.91
CA LYS A 106 18.61 -9.99 9.32
C LYS A 106 19.36 -10.08 7.98
N GLY A 107 20.40 -9.26 7.79
CA GLY A 107 21.15 -9.18 6.53
C GLY A 107 20.43 -8.43 5.40
N ILE A 108 19.24 -7.89 5.65
CA ILE A 108 18.46 -7.09 4.69
C ILE A 108 18.59 -5.62 5.06
N SER A 109 18.71 -4.74 4.07
CA SER A 109 18.58 -3.29 4.24
C SER A 109 17.72 -2.71 3.14
N VAL A 110 16.71 -1.93 3.54
CA VAL A 110 15.82 -1.19 2.65
C VAL A 110 15.97 0.29 2.97
N THR A 111 16.34 1.09 1.96
CA THR A 111 16.43 2.54 2.06
C THR A 111 15.49 3.18 1.05
N LEU A 112 14.52 3.93 1.55
CA LEU A 112 13.62 4.75 0.74
C LEU A 112 14.15 6.19 0.77
N THR A 113 14.14 6.87 -0.36
CA THR A 113 14.62 8.26 -0.46
C THR A 113 13.63 9.08 -1.28
N GLN A 114 13.17 10.20 -0.75
CA GLN A 114 12.34 11.16 -1.47
C GLN A 114 13.17 12.26 -2.15
N GLN A 115 12.57 12.96 -3.08
CA GLN A 115 13.08 14.22 -3.62
C GLN A 115 11.92 15.14 -4.01
N LYS A 116 12.19 16.44 -4.09
CA LYS A 116 11.21 17.42 -4.56
C LYS A 116 10.77 17.12 -5.99
N PHE A 117 9.49 17.27 -6.24
CA PHE A 117 8.92 17.16 -7.57
C PHE A 117 9.22 18.43 -8.38
N ASP A 118 9.81 18.25 -9.56
CA ASP A 118 10.10 19.34 -10.49
C ASP A 118 9.20 19.20 -11.70
N LYS A 119 8.08 19.93 -11.69
CA LYS A 119 7.08 19.91 -12.78
C LYS A 119 7.65 20.18 -14.17
N THR A 120 8.80 20.84 -14.29
CA THR A 120 9.43 21.14 -15.58
C THR A 120 10.06 19.90 -16.23
N LYS A 121 10.31 18.85 -15.44
CA LYS A 121 10.90 17.58 -15.89
C LYS A 121 9.86 16.52 -16.28
N HIS A 122 8.57 16.83 -16.17
CA HIS A 122 7.50 15.85 -16.33
C HIS A 122 6.47 16.29 -17.38
N LYS A 123 5.92 15.31 -18.10
CA LYS A 123 4.74 15.54 -18.94
C LYS A 123 3.49 15.32 -18.10
N ILE A 124 2.80 16.40 -17.80
CA ILE A 124 1.60 16.39 -16.95
C ILE A 124 0.37 16.65 -17.82
N THR A 125 -0.59 15.73 -17.79
CA THR A 125 -1.93 15.93 -18.37
C THR A 125 -2.99 15.63 -17.32
N LYS A 126 -4.23 16.05 -17.61
CA LYS A 126 -5.37 15.83 -16.73
C LYS A 126 -6.45 15.08 -17.49
N LYS A 127 -6.96 14.01 -16.89
CA LYS A 127 -8.07 13.23 -17.43
C LYS A 127 -9.29 13.46 -16.56
N LYS A 128 -10.33 14.04 -17.16
CA LYS A 128 -11.61 14.31 -16.50
C LYS A 128 -12.53 13.11 -16.63
N HIS A 129 -13.11 12.70 -15.52
CA HIS A 129 -14.21 11.76 -15.45
C HIS A 129 -15.50 12.50 -15.09
N LYS A 130 -16.62 11.78 -14.96
CA LYS A 130 -17.91 12.38 -14.63
C LYS A 130 -17.92 13.05 -13.25
N GLU A 131 -17.20 12.47 -12.29
CA GLU A 131 -17.29 12.84 -10.86
C GLU A 131 -15.95 13.28 -10.25
N TYR A 132 -14.84 13.01 -10.92
CA TYR A 132 -13.49 13.38 -10.46
C TYR A 132 -12.56 13.61 -11.66
N SER A 133 -11.38 14.14 -11.43
CA SER A 133 -10.29 14.05 -12.41
C SER A 133 -9.06 13.43 -11.80
N GLU A 134 -8.17 12.95 -12.67
CA GLU A 134 -6.87 12.41 -12.29
C GLU A 134 -5.75 13.13 -13.04
N TYR A 135 -4.62 13.33 -12.37
CA TYR A 135 -3.37 13.70 -13.03
C TYR A 135 -2.76 12.46 -13.68
N ILE A 136 -2.35 12.62 -14.93
CA ILE A 136 -1.52 11.66 -15.64
C ILE A 136 -0.14 12.28 -15.76
N ILE A 137 0.85 11.69 -15.09
CA ILE A 137 2.24 12.16 -15.09
C ILE A 137 3.09 11.11 -15.79
N ASP A 138 3.80 11.53 -16.84
CA ASP A 138 4.62 10.65 -17.69
C ASP A 138 3.87 9.42 -18.22
N GLY A 139 2.58 9.59 -18.49
CA GLY A 139 1.70 8.56 -19.04
C GLY A 139 1.09 7.60 -18.01
N LYS A 140 1.29 7.82 -16.71
CA LYS A 140 0.75 7.00 -15.62
C LYS A 140 -0.22 7.79 -14.75
N ARG A 141 -1.25 7.13 -14.21
CA ARG A 141 -2.12 7.72 -13.17
C ARG A 141 -1.25 8.04 -11.95
N ALA A 142 -1.26 9.30 -11.53
CA ALA A 142 -0.54 9.71 -10.34
C ALA A 142 -1.30 9.28 -9.07
N GLN A 143 -0.59 8.61 -8.17
CA GLN A 143 -1.12 8.11 -6.91
C GLN A 143 -0.91 9.14 -5.80
N GLY A 144 -1.88 9.27 -4.89
CA GLY A 144 -1.81 10.22 -3.77
C GLY A 144 -2.21 11.64 -4.10
N LEU A 145 -2.83 11.86 -5.26
CA LEU A 145 -3.22 13.20 -5.75
C LEU A 145 -4.69 13.26 -6.12
N ASP A 146 -5.25 14.46 -5.96
CA ASP A 146 -6.48 14.87 -6.62
C ASP A 146 -6.14 15.57 -7.94
N GLY A 147 -6.77 15.17 -9.05
CA GLY A 147 -6.56 15.77 -10.37
C GLY A 147 -6.95 17.24 -10.50
N ASP A 148 -7.55 17.85 -9.46
CA ASP A 148 -8.10 19.19 -9.48
C ASP A 148 -7.51 20.14 -8.44
N LEU A 149 -6.77 19.64 -7.45
CA LEU A 149 -6.39 20.43 -6.29
C LEU A 149 -4.93 20.89 -6.32
N PHE A 150 -3.98 19.99 -6.52
CA PHE A 150 -2.55 20.31 -6.41
C PHE A 150 -1.66 19.37 -7.23
N LEU A 151 -0.51 19.89 -7.66
CA LEU A 151 0.59 19.07 -8.16
C LEU A 151 1.41 18.54 -6.98
N PRO A 152 2.08 17.38 -7.12
CA PRO A 152 2.80 16.79 -6.01
C PRO A 152 3.97 17.68 -5.59
N GLU A 153 4.27 17.69 -4.30
CA GLU A 153 5.43 18.39 -3.73
C GLU A 153 6.71 17.55 -3.84
N ASP A 154 6.58 16.24 -3.70
CA ASP A 154 7.67 15.29 -3.72
C ASP A 154 7.29 13.94 -4.36
N HIS A 155 8.32 13.12 -4.58
CA HIS A 155 8.20 11.75 -5.04
C HIS A 155 9.42 10.93 -4.66
N TYR A 156 9.36 9.61 -4.85
CA TYR A 156 10.51 8.75 -4.65
C TYR A 156 11.65 9.10 -5.62
N LYS A 157 12.83 9.36 -5.05
CA LYS A 157 14.11 9.39 -5.77
C LYS A 157 14.58 7.97 -6.07
N SER A 158 14.55 7.11 -5.04
CA SER A 158 15.03 5.73 -5.13
C SER A 158 14.46 4.85 -4.03
N ILE A 159 14.36 3.57 -4.36
CA ILE A 159 14.18 2.47 -3.42
C ILE A 159 15.41 1.57 -3.58
N ILE A 160 16.25 1.49 -2.55
CA ILE A 160 17.45 0.67 -2.55
C ILE A 160 17.23 -0.49 -1.61
N VAL A 161 17.38 -1.71 -2.11
CA VAL A 161 17.25 -2.94 -1.33
C VAL A 161 18.54 -3.73 -1.46
N THR A 162 19.06 -4.19 -0.33
CA THR A 162 20.22 -5.09 -0.29
C THR A 162 19.92 -6.33 0.55
N ILE A 163 20.43 -7.47 0.12
CA ILE A 163 20.36 -8.75 0.82
C ILE A 163 21.78 -9.29 0.94
N ASN A 164 22.27 -9.42 2.17
CA ASN A 164 23.65 -9.82 2.49
C ASN A 164 24.70 -9.02 1.71
N GLY A 165 24.48 -7.70 1.60
CA GLY A 165 25.36 -6.76 0.89
C GLY A 165 25.22 -6.77 -0.64
N LYS A 166 24.34 -7.59 -1.23
CA LYS A 166 24.05 -7.59 -2.67
C LYS A 166 22.82 -6.76 -2.99
N ASN A 167 22.90 -5.92 -4.02
CA ASN A 167 21.76 -5.10 -4.45
C ASN A 167 20.68 -5.96 -5.13
N VAL A 168 19.43 -5.65 -4.82
CA VAL A 168 18.25 -6.12 -5.57
C VAL A 168 17.84 -5.01 -6.55
N SER A 169 17.63 -5.38 -7.81
CA SER A 169 17.19 -4.43 -8.84
C SER A 169 15.70 -4.11 -8.65
N ILE A 170 15.39 -2.86 -8.26
CA ILE A 170 14.03 -2.34 -8.20
C ILE A 170 13.78 -1.46 -9.42
N PRO A 171 12.88 -1.83 -10.34
CA PRO A 171 12.64 -1.04 -11.54
C PRO A 171 11.99 0.30 -11.17
N LYS A 172 12.32 1.36 -11.91
CA LYS A 172 11.74 2.69 -11.69
C LYS A 172 10.20 2.68 -11.76
N SER A 173 9.63 1.82 -12.61
CA SER A 173 8.18 1.61 -12.73
C SER A 173 7.50 1.10 -11.45
N ALA A 174 8.25 0.65 -10.45
CA ALA A 174 7.71 0.25 -9.16
C ALA A 174 7.37 1.45 -8.25
N TYR A 175 7.81 2.66 -8.57
CA TYR A 175 7.62 3.82 -7.66
C TYR A 175 7.53 5.19 -8.35
N ASP A 176 7.59 5.27 -9.68
CA ASP A 176 7.63 6.54 -10.42
C ASP A 176 6.27 7.21 -10.65
N ASP A 177 5.19 6.60 -10.20
CA ASP A 177 3.83 7.15 -10.15
C ASP A 177 3.32 7.36 -8.72
N LEU A 178 4.20 7.21 -7.73
CA LEU A 178 3.90 7.38 -6.31
C LEU A 178 4.42 8.73 -5.81
N TYR A 179 3.50 9.55 -5.30
CA TYR A 179 3.77 10.91 -4.87
C TYR A 179 3.39 11.12 -3.40
N GLU A 180 3.75 12.29 -2.85
CA GLU A 180 3.47 12.68 -1.46
C GLU A 180 4.01 11.65 -0.47
N VAL A 181 5.31 11.40 -0.57
CA VAL A 181 6.01 10.31 0.09
C VAL A 181 6.28 10.66 1.54
N ALA A 182 5.67 9.91 2.46
CA ALA A 182 5.84 10.17 3.88
C ALA A 182 7.09 9.46 4.44
N MET A 183 8.09 10.24 4.80
CA MET A 183 9.37 9.76 5.35
C MET A 183 9.37 9.67 6.88
N TYR A 184 8.29 9.13 7.46
CA TYR A 184 8.16 8.90 8.90
C TYR A 184 8.40 7.43 9.24
N THR A 185 9.03 7.18 10.38
CA THR A 185 9.30 5.81 10.86
C THR A 185 8.05 4.94 10.99
N ASP A 186 6.92 5.49 11.46
CA ASP A 186 5.68 4.73 11.66
C ASP A 186 4.93 4.44 10.34
N ASN A 187 5.26 5.16 9.26
CA ASN A 187 4.66 4.97 7.95
C ASN A 187 5.31 3.86 7.13
N ASN A 188 6.44 3.31 7.58
CA ASN A 188 7.26 2.42 6.78
C ASN A 188 7.65 1.17 7.56
N ALA A 189 7.34 0.00 7.01
CA ALA A 189 7.63 -1.28 7.64
C ALA A 189 8.22 -2.26 6.63
N VAL A 190 9.11 -3.13 7.11
CA VAL A 190 9.69 -4.21 6.28
C VAL A 190 9.58 -5.52 7.02
N TYR A 191 8.94 -6.48 6.37
CA TYR A 191 8.67 -7.81 6.88
C TYR A 191 9.40 -8.86 6.06
N TYR A 192 9.81 -9.95 6.69
CA TYR A 192 10.55 -11.02 6.02
C TYR A 192 9.93 -12.40 6.31
N ASP A 193 9.44 -13.03 5.26
CA ASP A 193 9.10 -14.44 5.22
C ASP A 193 10.34 -15.26 4.86
N LYS A 194 10.93 -15.92 5.86
CA LYS A 194 12.12 -16.75 5.69
C LYS A 194 11.83 -18.04 4.93
N GLU A 195 10.61 -18.56 4.99
CA GLU A 195 10.25 -19.84 4.35
C GLU A 195 10.26 -19.70 2.83
N GLU A 196 9.68 -18.62 2.32
CA GLU A 196 9.61 -18.32 0.88
C GLU A 196 10.74 -17.40 0.39
N ASP A 197 11.65 -17.01 1.28
CA ASP A 197 12.66 -15.97 1.05
C ASP A 197 12.05 -14.72 0.41
N THR A 198 10.98 -14.20 1.04
CA THR A 198 10.19 -13.08 0.52
C THR A 198 10.23 -11.89 1.47
N ILE A 199 10.54 -10.72 0.91
CA ILE A 199 10.56 -9.44 1.60
C ILE A 199 9.33 -8.65 1.16
N TYR A 200 8.63 -8.09 2.14
CA TYR A 200 7.53 -7.16 1.93
C TYR A 200 7.92 -5.79 2.49
N ILE A 201 7.80 -4.76 1.67
CA ILE A 201 8.06 -3.38 2.05
C ILE A 201 6.72 -2.66 2.00
N ILE A 202 6.25 -2.13 3.12
CA ILE A 202 5.01 -1.36 3.21
C ILE A 202 5.35 0.09 3.48
N ALA A 203 4.75 1.00 2.71
CA ALA A 203 4.84 2.44 2.91
C ALA A 203 3.45 3.10 2.84
N HIS A 204 3.20 4.04 3.75
CA HIS A 204 2.00 4.88 3.78
C HIS A 204 2.35 6.27 3.26
N ASN A 205 1.70 6.71 2.20
CA ASN A 205 1.98 7.94 1.48
C ASN A 205 0.68 8.73 1.24
N GLY A 206 0.76 9.84 0.52
CA GLY A 206 -0.36 10.72 0.27
C GLY A 206 -0.60 11.69 1.44
N SER A 207 -1.57 12.58 1.25
CA SER A 207 -1.90 13.63 2.20
C SER A 207 -3.42 13.78 2.34
N GLY A 208 -3.89 13.90 3.59
CA GLY A 208 -5.32 14.02 3.90
C GLY A 208 -6.15 12.89 3.28
N ALA A 209 -7.25 13.27 2.62
CA ALA A 209 -8.18 12.34 1.96
C ALA A 209 -7.59 11.56 0.78
N PHE A 210 -6.36 11.88 0.36
CA PHE A 210 -5.66 11.22 -0.74
C PHE A 210 -4.52 10.32 -0.24
N SER A 211 -4.56 9.95 1.04
CA SER A 211 -3.62 8.98 1.57
C SER A 211 -3.83 7.58 0.97
N TYR A 212 -2.73 6.87 0.76
CA TYR A 212 -2.70 5.52 0.20
C TYR A 212 -1.58 4.73 0.84
N GLN A 213 -1.63 3.41 0.70
CA GLN A 213 -0.55 2.52 1.05
C GLN A 213 -0.01 1.82 -0.18
N VAL A 214 1.22 1.32 -0.09
CA VAL A 214 1.80 0.45 -1.10
C VAL A 214 2.59 -0.66 -0.42
N CYS A 215 2.44 -1.88 -0.92
CA CYS A 215 3.27 -3.02 -0.55
C CYS A 215 4.05 -3.52 -1.76
N TRP A 216 5.38 -3.45 -1.70
CA TRP A 216 6.26 -4.09 -2.69
C TRP A 216 6.65 -5.49 -2.23
N GLN A 217 6.71 -6.43 -3.17
CA GLN A 217 7.09 -7.82 -2.93
C GLN A 217 8.38 -8.16 -3.69
N ILE A 218 9.36 -8.67 -2.96
CA ILE A 218 10.63 -9.17 -3.49
C ILE A 218 10.75 -10.63 -3.09
N VAL A 219 10.81 -11.54 -4.06
CA VAL A 219 10.89 -12.99 -3.83
C VAL A 219 12.25 -13.47 -4.30
N LYS A 220 13.00 -14.12 -3.41
CA LYS A 220 14.32 -14.71 -3.70
C LYS A 220 15.30 -13.70 -4.32
N GLY A 221 15.29 -12.47 -3.80
CA GLY A 221 16.15 -11.38 -4.27
C GLY A 221 15.74 -10.74 -5.60
N GLU A 222 14.54 -11.03 -6.11
CA GLU A 222 14.01 -10.42 -7.33
C GLU A 222 12.70 -9.67 -7.04
N TYR A 223 12.60 -8.43 -7.51
CA TYR A 223 11.33 -7.70 -7.48
C TYR A 223 10.27 -8.46 -8.28
N LYS A 224 9.11 -8.69 -7.67
CA LYS A 224 7.98 -9.38 -8.32
C LYS A 224 6.85 -8.45 -8.67
N THR A 225 6.34 -7.71 -7.69
CA THR A 225 5.16 -6.85 -7.89
C THR A 225 5.04 -5.80 -6.79
N ARG A 226 4.03 -4.96 -6.93
CA ARG A 226 3.50 -4.11 -5.86
C ARG A 226 1.98 -4.08 -5.93
N ILE A 227 1.34 -3.83 -4.80
CA ILE A 227 -0.09 -3.50 -4.72
C ILE A 227 -0.23 -2.15 -4.02
N ILE A 228 -1.11 -1.30 -4.55
CA ILE A 228 -1.51 -0.04 -3.94
C ILE A 228 -2.85 -0.29 -3.24
N GLY A 229 -2.90 0.07 -1.97
CA GLY A 229 -4.10 0.01 -1.15
C GLY A 229 -4.66 1.41 -0.94
N GLU A 230 -5.89 1.61 -1.39
CA GLU A 230 -6.67 2.81 -1.06
C GLU A 230 -7.63 2.46 0.09
N PRO A 231 -7.98 3.43 0.95
CA PRO A 231 -8.98 3.22 2.01
C PRO A 231 -10.40 3.16 1.44
N LEU A 232 -11.34 2.65 2.24
CA LEU A 232 -12.77 2.57 1.92
C LEU A 232 -13.44 3.95 1.77
#